data_AF-A0A946CCM5-F1
#
_entry.id   AF-A0A946CCM5-F1
#
_cell.length_a   1.000
_cell.length_b   1.000
_cell.length_c   1.000
_cell.angle_alpha   90.00
_cell.angle_beta   90.00
_cell.angle_gamma   90.00
#
_symmetry.space_group_name_H-M   'P 1'
#
loop_
_entity.id
_entity.type
_entity.pdbx_description
1 polymer ?
#
loop_
_entity_poly.entity_id
_entity_poly.type
_entity_poly.pdbx_seq_one_letter_code
_entity_poly.pdbx_strand_id
1 'polypeptide(L)'
;MKILFTLPFLATCLLAQEPNKDIKEGHSHNGHAFNEGPRQEGPLMGSTGNVHLAITSSWDKGQAYFNQGLGQLHGFYYYEAERSFRAILAHDPNCAMAYWGLSQANYENEKRAKEFIAKAGELLKKEDFKISEHERAYLNAEVSYHDDKKEKDATKRRKNFIRAYEDIILKHPKDLEAKALLVCRRWQFNRKGIPITSHVGMDAILQQIFAKNQNHPAHHYAIHLWDYRNHEQ
;
A
#
# COMPACT_ATOMS: atom_id res chain seq x y z
N MET A 1 -30.44 17.08 52.32
CA MET A 1 -30.36 15.74 51.72
C MET A 1 -29.42 15.82 50.52
N LYS A 2 -28.15 15.39 50.65
CA LYS A 2 -27.16 15.44 49.55
C LYS A 2 -27.15 14.06 48.87
N ILE A 3 -27.51 14.00 47.59
CA ILE A 3 -27.46 12.79 46.78
C ILE A 3 -26.05 12.69 46.21
N LEU A 4 -25.27 11.72 46.69
CA LEU A 4 -23.93 11.40 46.21
C LEU A 4 -24.07 10.49 44.98
N PHE A 5 -23.65 10.96 43.80
CA PHE A 5 -23.46 10.10 42.63
C PHE A 5 -22.07 9.50 42.67
N THR A 6 -21.98 8.18 42.87
CA THR A 6 -20.76 7.41 42.67
C THR A 6 -20.68 6.99 41.21
N LEU A 7 -19.77 7.58 40.44
CA LEU A 7 -19.34 7.04 39.14
C LEU A 7 -18.40 5.84 39.39
N PRO A 8 -18.60 4.68 38.74
CA PRO A 8 -17.62 3.60 38.78
C PRO A 8 -16.48 3.95 37.83
N PHE A 9 -15.27 4.05 38.39
CA PHE A 9 -14.04 4.17 37.61
C PHE A 9 -13.73 2.80 37.00
N LEU A 10 -14.09 2.59 35.73
CA LEU A 10 -13.65 1.39 34.99
C LEU A 10 -12.18 1.58 34.63
N ALA A 11 -11.29 1.09 35.48
CA ALA A 11 -9.88 0.96 35.15
C ALA A 11 -9.74 -0.17 34.12
N THR A 12 -9.67 0.18 32.83
CA THR A 12 -9.16 -0.75 31.81
C THR A 12 -7.68 -0.97 32.08
N CYS A 13 -7.34 -2.05 32.79
CA CYS A 13 -5.99 -2.57 32.79
C CYS A 13 -5.64 -2.95 31.35
N LEU A 14 -4.77 -2.17 30.69
CA LEU A 14 -3.94 -2.70 29.62
C LEU A 14 -3.14 -3.84 30.25
N LEU A 15 -3.54 -5.08 30.00
CA LEU A 15 -2.67 -6.21 30.23
C LEU A 15 -1.52 -6.06 29.23
N ALA A 16 -0.36 -5.63 29.73
CA ALA A 16 0.87 -5.71 28.97
C ALA A 16 1.06 -7.17 28.55
N GLN A 17 1.13 -7.40 27.25
CA GLN A 17 1.38 -8.73 26.71
C GLN A 17 2.76 -9.19 27.21
N GLU A 18 2.81 -10.33 27.89
CA GLU A 18 4.05 -10.92 28.41
C GLU A 18 5.10 -10.96 27.28
N PRO A 19 6.35 -10.52 27.52
CA PRO A 19 7.38 -10.50 26.51
C PRO A 19 7.63 -11.92 26.01
N ASN A 20 7.44 -12.12 24.70
CA ASN A 20 7.71 -13.41 24.08
C ASN A 20 9.22 -13.70 24.17
N LYS A 21 9.59 -14.75 24.91
CA LYS A 21 10.99 -15.13 25.19
C LYS A 21 11.82 -15.40 23.93
N ASP A 22 11.19 -15.63 22.79
CA ASP A 22 11.86 -15.86 21.50
C ASP A 22 12.24 -14.55 20.77
N ILE A 23 11.77 -13.39 21.26
CA ILE A 23 12.05 -12.09 20.65
C ILE A 23 13.19 -11.41 21.40
N LYS A 24 14.34 -11.27 20.74
CA LYS A 24 15.51 -10.57 21.28
C LYS A 24 15.20 -9.10 21.54
N GLU A 25 15.86 -8.52 22.54
CA GLU A 25 15.76 -7.09 22.83
C GLU A 25 15.99 -6.24 21.55
N GLY A 26 15.21 -5.18 21.40
CA GLY A 26 15.23 -4.32 20.22
C GLY A 26 14.52 -4.88 18.97
N HIS A 27 13.98 -6.09 19.00
CA HIS A 27 13.23 -6.68 17.89
C HIS A 27 11.71 -6.47 18.06
N SER A 28 11.01 -6.34 16.93
CA SER A 28 9.57 -6.11 16.91
C SER A 28 8.79 -7.41 17.09
N HIS A 29 7.73 -7.33 17.89
CA HIS A 29 6.73 -8.39 18.03
C HIS A 29 5.91 -8.63 16.75
N ASN A 30 5.94 -7.68 15.80
CA ASN A 30 5.20 -7.77 14.53
C ASN A 30 5.98 -8.50 13.42
N GLY A 31 7.22 -8.91 13.70
CA GLY A 31 8.11 -9.62 12.77
C GLY A 31 9.34 -8.80 12.34
N HIS A 32 10.29 -9.48 11.70
CA HIS A 32 11.59 -8.90 11.35
C HIS A 32 11.49 -7.63 10.48
N ALA A 33 10.57 -7.60 9.52
CA ALA A 33 10.31 -6.40 8.71
C ALA A 33 9.99 -5.13 9.53
N PHE A 34 9.49 -5.25 10.76
CA PHE A 34 9.19 -4.11 11.63
C PHE A 34 10.35 -3.66 12.54
N ASN A 35 11.50 -4.35 12.49
CA ASN A 35 12.70 -3.98 13.27
C ASN A 35 13.27 -2.64 12.84
N GLU A 36 13.12 -2.29 11.56
CA GLU A 36 13.60 -1.05 10.95
C GLU A 36 12.43 -0.12 10.58
N GLY A 37 12.74 1.04 10.00
CA GLY A 37 11.74 2.02 9.54
C GLY A 37 11.23 2.97 10.64
N PRO A 38 10.25 3.82 10.31
CA PRO A 38 9.72 4.84 11.20
C PRO A 38 8.93 4.24 12.36
N ARG A 39 9.33 4.52 13.60
CA ARG A 39 8.68 3.98 14.81
C ARG A 39 7.67 4.91 15.45
N GLN A 40 7.72 6.20 15.12
CA GLN A 40 6.78 7.20 15.64
C GLN A 40 5.69 7.46 14.62
N GLU A 41 4.44 7.47 15.10
CA GLU A 41 3.29 7.92 14.33
C GLU A 41 3.49 9.38 13.89
N GLY A 42 3.28 9.65 12.61
CA GLY A 42 3.30 11.00 12.05
C GLY A 42 1.90 11.63 12.10
N PRO A 43 1.80 12.96 12.11
CA PRO A 43 0.50 13.62 12.02
C PRO A 43 -0.14 13.42 10.64
N LEU A 44 -1.47 13.59 10.56
CA LEU A 44 -2.14 13.83 9.27
C LEU A 44 -1.72 15.21 8.76
N MET A 45 -1.02 15.23 7.64
CA MET A 45 -0.44 16.44 7.03
C MET A 45 -1.46 17.25 6.23
N GLY A 46 -2.54 16.62 5.77
CA GLY A 46 -3.64 17.25 5.03
C GLY A 46 -3.37 17.61 3.56
N SER A 47 -2.11 17.70 3.13
CA SER A 47 -1.71 18.15 1.77
C SER A 47 -1.03 17.08 0.91
N THR A 48 -1.06 15.81 1.32
CA THR A 48 -0.30 14.71 0.72
C THR A 48 -0.93 14.15 -0.56
N GLY A 49 -1.27 15.02 -1.51
CA GLY A 49 -1.82 14.66 -2.82
C GLY A 49 -3.33 14.42 -2.81
N ASN A 50 -4.01 14.82 -3.88
CA ASN A 50 -5.43 14.57 -4.08
C ASN A 50 -5.63 13.14 -4.61
N VAL A 51 -5.58 12.13 -3.74
CA VAL A 51 -5.72 10.71 -4.11
C VAL A 51 -6.71 10.00 -3.21
N HIS A 52 -7.35 8.95 -3.74
CA HIS A 52 -8.26 8.14 -2.95
C HIS A 52 -8.38 6.72 -3.48
N LEU A 53 -8.06 5.76 -2.62
CA LEU A 53 -8.35 4.35 -2.79
C LEU A 53 -9.10 3.88 -1.54
N ALA A 54 -10.33 3.44 -1.71
CA ALA A 54 -11.16 3.00 -0.60
C ALA A 54 -10.54 1.78 0.09
N ILE A 55 -10.50 1.79 1.41
CA ILE A 55 -10.01 0.68 2.22
C ILE A 55 -11.00 0.28 3.30
N THR A 56 -10.97 -1.00 3.65
CA THR A 56 -11.62 -1.54 4.84
C THR A 56 -10.68 -1.32 6.02
N SER A 57 -11.09 -0.49 6.97
CA SER A 57 -10.39 -0.30 8.25
C SER A 57 -11.38 -0.13 9.38
N SER A 58 -11.05 -0.69 10.54
CA SER A 58 -11.79 -0.51 11.80
C SER A 58 -11.47 0.83 12.49
N TRP A 59 -10.38 1.49 12.08
CA TRP A 59 -9.99 2.80 12.59
C TRP A 59 -10.61 3.92 11.76
N ASP A 60 -11.30 4.85 12.41
CA ASP A 60 -11.98 6.00 11.79
C ASP A 60 -11.03 6.89 10.95
N LYS A 61 -9.77 7.03 11.38
CA LYS A 61 -8.73 7.77 10.63
C LYS A 61 -7.97 6.92 9.62
N GLY A 62 -8.23 5.61 9.56
CA GLY A 62 -7.51 4.67 8.70
C GLY A 62 -7.50 5.11 7.23
N GLN A 63 -8.66 5.53 6.70
CA GLN A 63 -8.76 6.01 5.32
C GLN A 63 -7.92 7.27 5.06
N ALA A 64 -7.87 8.21 6.02
CA ALA A 64 -7.11 9.45 5.87
C ALA A 64 -5.60 9.17 5.87
N TYR A 65 -5.13 8.32 6.77
CA TYR A 65 -3.74 7.87 6.79
C TYR A 65 -3.38 7.06 5.54
N PHE A 66 -4.31 6.28 5.02
CA PHE A 66 -4.10 5.52 3.80
C PHE A 66 -3.94 6.43 2.58
N ASN A 67 -4.82 7.42 2.42
CA ASN A 67 -4.70 8.42 1.35
C ASN A 67 -3.37 9.19 1.46
N GLN A 68 -2.97 9.56 2.68
CA GLN A 68 -1.68 10.21 2.92
C GLN A 68 -0.49 9.32 2.50
N GLY A 69 -0.48 8.06 2.93
CA GLY A 69 0.55 7.10 2.55
C GLY A 69 0.58 6.88 1.04
N LEU A 70 -0.58 6.76 0.41
CA LEU A 70 -0.72 6.59 -1.04
C LEU A 70 -0.15 7.79 -1.81
N GLY A 71 -0.48 9.02 -1.42
CA GLY A 71 0.08 10.19 -2.07
C GLY A 71 1.60 10.33 -1.86
N GLN A 72 2.10 9.95 -0.68
CA GLN A 72 3.54 9.84 -0.42
C GLN A 72 4.21 8.77 -1.32
N LEU A 73 3.54 7.63 -1.58
CA LEU A 73 4.03 6.63 -2.55
C LEU A 73 4.11 7.21 -3.96
N HIS A 74 3.12 7.98 -4.41
CA HIS A 74 3.16 8.63 -5.73
C HIS A 74 4.32 9.63 -5.86
N GLY A 75 4.68 10.29 -4.77
CA GLY A 75 5.87 11.15 -4.69
C GLY A 75 7.20 10.40 -4.46
N PHE A 76 7.20 9.06 -4.39
CA PHE A 76 8.34 8.23 -4.01
C PHE A 76 8.95 8.55 -2.63
N TYR A 77 8.14 9.11 -1.72
CA TYR A 77 8.55 9.39 -0.35
C TYR A 77 8.35 8.15 0.54
N TYR A 78 9.05 7.07 0.20
CA TYR A 78 8.83 5.73 0.73
C TYR A 78 8.88 5.63 2.26
N TYR A 79 9.83 6.31 2.90
CA TYR A 79 9.98 6.25 4.36
C TYR A 79 8.76 6.86 5.08
N GLU A 80 8.23 7.98 4.58
CA GLU A 80 7.04 8.61 5.16
C GLU A 80 5.75 7.87 4.77
N ALA A 81 5.69 7.31 3.56
CA ALA A 81 4.59 6.41 3.18
C ALA A 81 4.51 5.22 4.15
N GLU A 82 5.65 4.59 4.47
CA GLU A 82 5.71 3.52 5.46
C GLU A 82 5.19 3.99 6.83
N ARG A 83 5.58 5.18 7.29
CA ARG A 83 5.08 5.76 8.55
C ARG A 83 3.56 5.83 8.58
N SER A 84 2.95 6.29 7.49
CA SER A 84 1.50 6.44 7.36
C SER A 84 0.79 5.08 7.44
N PHE A 85 1.29 4.05 6.76
CA PHE A 85 0.70 2.71 6.83
C PHE A 85 0.95 2.02 8.18
N ARG A 86 2.10 2.24 8.82
CA ARG A 86 2.37 1.75 10.18
C ARG A 86 1.44 2.36 11.21
N ALA A 87 1.07 3.64 11.06
CA ALA A 87 0.07 4.27 11.93
C ALA A 87 -1.27 3.53 11.86
N ILE A 88 -1.73 3.18 10.65
CA ILE A 88 -2.95 2.36 10.49
C ILE A 88 -2.82 1.04 11.23
N LEU A 89 -1.73 0.31 11.06
CA LEU A 89 -1.54 -1.00 11.72
C LEU A 89 -1.37 -0.92 13.24
N ALA A 90 -0.98 0.23 13.78
CA ALA A 90 -0.93 0.44 15.23
C ALA A 90 -2.33 0.49 15.85
N HIS A 91 -3.33 0.99 15.11
CA HIS A 91 -4.72 1.12 15.55
C HIS A 91 -5.65 0.03 15.00
N ASP A 92 -5.34 -0.50 13.81
CA ASP A 92 -6.07 -1.55 13.11
C ASP A 92 -5.11 -2.60 12.51
N PRO A 93 -4.65 -3.58 13.31
CA PRO A 93 -3.73 -4.62 12.85
C PRO A 93 -4.29 -5.54 11.76
N ASN A 94 -5.61 -5.48 11.49
CA ASN A 94 -6.27 -6.29 10.46
C ASN A 94 -6.48 -5.51 9.15
N CYS A 95 -6.02 -4.26 9.04
CA CYS A 95 -6.09 -3.52 7.78
C CYS A 95 -5.13 -4.13 6.74
N ALA A 96 -5.65 -5.02 5.89
CA ALA A 96 -4.85 -5.71 4.88
C ALA A 96 -4.21 -4.74 3.87
N MET A 97 -4.92 -3.67 3.50
CA MET A 97 -4.38 -2.66 2.59
C MET A 97 -3.22 -1.87 3.19
N ALA A 98 -3.14 -1.70 4.51
CA ALA A 98 -1.96 -1.11 5.13
C ALA A 98 -0.71 -1.98 4.94
N TYR A 99 -0.83 -3.32 5.04
CA TYR A 99 0.27 -4.22 4.68
C TYR A 99 0.65 -4.17 3.19
N TRP A 100 -0.33 -4.01 2.30
CA TRP A 100 -0.06 -3.71 0.88
C TRP A 100 0.74 -2.43 0.72
N GLY A 101 0.35 -1.35 1.42
CA GLY A 101 1.06 -0.07 1.40
C GLY A 101 2.50 -0.18 1.92
N LEU A 102 2.73 -0.93 3.00
CA LEU A 102 4.08 -1.23 3.50
C LEU A 102 4.92 -1.98 2.47
N SER A 103 4.31 -2.91 1.73
CA SER A 103 4.98 -3.63 0.65
C SER A 103 5.36 -2.69 -0.50
N GLN A 104 4.44 -1.81 -0.93
CA GLN A 104 4.73 -0.79 -1.94
C GLN A 104 5.86 0.16 -1.49
N ALA A 105 5.82 0.62 -0.23
CA ALA A 105 6.81 1.52 0.35
C ALA A 105 8.21 0.87 0.41
N ASN A 106 8.28 -0.45 0.43
CA ASN A 106 9.53 -1.20 0.46
C ASN A 106 9.88 -1.83 -0.89
N TYR A 107 9.37 -1.29 -2.01
CA TYR A 107 9.62 -1.84 -3.34
C TYR A 107 11.12 -2.10 -3.66
N GLU A 108 12.02 -1.21 -3.21
CA GLU A 108 13.47 -1.34 -3.40
C GLU A 108 14.14 -2.30 -2.39
N ASN A 109 13.39 -2.79 -1.39
CA ASN A 109 13.80 -3.82 -0.45
C ASN A 109 12.86 -5.03 -0.56
N GLU A 110 13.07 -5.85 -1.60
CA GLU A 110 12.20 -6.97 -1.97
C GLU A 110 11.95 -7.94 -0.81
N LYS A 111 12.97 -8.25 0.00
CA LYS A 111 12.82 -9.12 1.18
C LYS A 111 11.80 -8.55 2.15
N ARG A 112 11.90 -7.26 2.47
CA ARG A 112 11.02 -6.58 3.43
C ARG A 112 9.61 -6.39 2.86
N ALA A 113 9.50 -6.03 1.58
CA ALA A 113 8.21 -5.94 0.88
C ALA A 113 7.45 -7.28 0.89
N LYS A 114 8.16 -8.39 0.66
CA LYS A 114 7.61 -9.75 0.71
C LYS A 114 7.11 -10.14 2.10
N GLU A 115 7.88 -9.82 3.14
CA GLU A 115 7.47 -10.07 4.53
C GLU A 115 6.19 -9.31 4.90
N PHE A 116 6.04 -8.05 4.45
CA PHE A 116 4.83 -7.28 4.70
C PHE A 116 3.61 -7.83 3.96
N ILE A 117 3.70 -8.08 2.65
CA ILE A 117 2.54 -8.57 1.90
C ILE A 117 2.12 -9.98 2.32
N ALA A 118 3.05 -10.81 2.82
CA ALA A 118 2.70 -12.11 3.38
C ALA A 118 1.70 -11.99 4.55
N LYS A 119 1.79 -10.94 5.38
CA LYS A 119 0.81 -10.68 6.46
C LYS A 119 -0.59 -10.45 5.91
N ALA A 120 -0.72 -9.65 4.86
CA ALA A 120 -1.99 -9.50 4.14
C ALA A 120 -2.48 -10.84 3.55
N GLY A 121 -1.59 -11.63 2.96
CA GLY A 121 -1.91 -12.97 2.46
C GLY A 121 -2.46 -13.90 3.54
N GLU A 122 -1.94 -13.86 4.76
CA GLU A 122 -2.49 -14.63 5.89
C GLU A 122 -3.87 -14.13 6.34
N LEU A 123 -4.12 -12.81 6.31
CA LEU A 123 -5.45 -12.26 6.60
C LEU A 123 -6.48 -12.75 5.58
N LEU A 124 -6.13 -12.79 4.29
CA LEU A 124 -7.03 -13.22 3.22
C LEU A 124 -7.44 -14.70 3.29
N LYS A 125 -6.69 -15.54 4.01
CA LYS A 125 -7.00 -16.97 4.21
C LYS A 125 -8.03 -17.21 5.32
N LYS A 126 -8.28 -16.23 6.19
CA LYS A 126 -9.27 -16.37 7.27
C LYS A 126 -10.68 -16.34 6.67
N GLU A 127 -11.51 -17.32 7.01
CA GLU A 127 -12.86 -17.49 6.43
C GLU A 127 -13.80 -16.32 6.76
N ASP A 128 -13.64 -15.71 7.92
CA ASP A 128 -14.45 -14.60 8.42
C ASP A 128 -13.93 -13.22 8.00
N PHE A 129 -12.77 -13.13 7.34
CA PHE A 129 -12.15 -11.87 6.97
C PHE A 129 -12.94 -11.14 5.88
N LYS A 130 -13.57 -10.03 6.28
CA LYS A 130 -14.35 -9.16 5.40
C LYS A 130 -13.45 -8.10 4.79
N ILE A 131 -13.45 -8.06 3.46
CA ILE A 131 -12.76 -7.06 2.65
C ILE A 131 -13.48 -6.93 1.32
N SER A 132 -13.46 -5.75 0.71
CA SER A 132 -14.08 -5.55 -0.59
C SER A 132 -13.39 -6.39 -1.67
N GLU A 133 -14.14 -6.72 -2.73
CA GLU A 133 -13.55 -7.41 -3.89
C GLU A 133 -12.44 -6.57 -4.55
N HIS A 134 -12.62 -5.25 -4.56
CA HIS A 134 -11.67 -4.29 -5.12
C HIS A 134 -10.32 -4.34 -4.39
N GLU A 135 -10.32 -4.20 -3.06
CA GLU A 135 -9.09 -4.33 -2.26
C GLU A 135 -8.47 -5.72 -2.39
N ARG A 136 -9.28 -6.79 -2.42
CA ARG A 136 -8.81 -8.15 -2.61
C ARG A 136 -8.04 -8.32 -3.92
N ALA A 137 -8.44 -7.64 -4.99
CA ALA A 137 -7.74 -7.69 -6.27
C ALA A 137 -6.32 -7.09 -6.18
N TYR A 138 -6.16 -5.93 -5.53
CA TYR A 138 -4.85 -5.30 -5.28
C TYR A 138 -3.94 -6.20 -4.45
N LEU A 139 -4.49 -6.77 -3.37
CA LEU A 139 -3.75 -7.67 -2.48
C LEU A 139 -3.31 -8.92 -3.23
N ASN A 140 -4.20 -9.55 -4.00
CA ASN A 140 -3.87 -10.74 -4.79
C ASN A 140 -2.80 -10.49 -5.85
N ALA A 141 -2.83 -9.31 -6.48
CA ALA A 141 -1.80 -8.90 -7.45
C ALA A 141 -0.42 -8.84 -6.77
N GLU A 142 -0.32 -8.15 -5.63
CA GLU A 142 0.95 -8.00 -4.91
C GLU A 142 1.41 -9.33 -4.27
N VAL A 143 0.51 -10.10 -3.65
CA VAL A 143 0.82 -11.43 -3.08
C VAL A 143 1.40 -12.34 -4.15
N SER A 144 0.75 -12.41 -5.32
CA SER A 144 1.20 -13.27 -6.42
C SER A 144 2.53 -12.82 -7.02
N TYR A 145 2.81 -11.50 -7.02
CA TYR A 145 4.08 -10.95 -7.50
C TYR A 145 5.27 -11.34 -6.61
N HIS A 146 5.05 -11.45 -5.29
CA HIS A 146 6.08 -11.87 -4.32
C HIS A 146 6.12 -13.38 -4.07
N ASP A 147 5.23 -14.18 -4.67
CA ASP A 147 5.19 -15.65 -4.52
C ASP A 147 6.18 -16.36 -5.46
N ASP A 148 7.47 -16.25 -5.11
CA ASP A 148 8.57 -16.96 -5.80
C ASP A 148 8.58 -18.49 -5.56
N LYS A 149 7.78 -19.00 -4.62
CA LYS A 149 7.60 -20.43 -4.39
C LYS A 149 6.72 -21.02 -5.48
N LYS A 150 5.64 -20.33 -5.83
CA LYS A 150 4.69 -20.74 -6.88
C LYS A 150 5.21 -20.47 -8.29
N GLU A 151 5.82 -19.30 -8.52
CA GLU A 151 6.42 -18.94 -9.81
C GLU A 151 7.83 -18.43 -9.61
N LYS A 152 8.83 -19.25 -9.96
CA LYS A 152 10.25 -18.91 -9.77
C LYS A 152 10.75 -17.86 -10.76
N ASP A 153 10.13 -17.75 -11.95
CA ASP A 153 10.52 -16.81 -12.99
C ASP A 153 10.02 -15.39 -12.67
N ALA A 154 10.95 -14.50 -12.27
CA ALA A 154 10.65 -13.12 -11.96
C ALA A 154 10.05 -12.34 -13.15
N THR A 155 10.41 -12.69 -14.39
CA THR A 155 9.86 -12.07 -15.61
C THR A 155 8.38 -12.42 -15.75
N LYS A 156 8.00 -13.68 -15.52
CA LYS A 156 6.59 -14.10 -15.51
C LYS A 156 5.82 -13.42 -14.39
N ARG A 157 6.37 -13.33 -13.18
CA ARG A 157 5.72 -12.61 -12.06
C ARG A 157 5.43 -11.15 -12.41
N ARG A 158 6.40 -10.43 -13.02
CA ARG A 158 6.19 -9.04 -13.48
C ARG A 158 5.11 -8.92 -14.56
N LYS A 159 5.10 -9.83 -15.54
CA LYS A 159 4.06 -9.85 -16.59
C LYS A 159 2.67 -10.15 -16.01
N ASN A 160 2.58 -11.08 -15.07
CA ASN A 160 1.32 -11.42 -14.41
C ASN A 160 0.82 -10.28 -13.51
N PHE A 161 1.73 -9.57 -12.85
CA PHE A 161 1.39 -8.37 -12.08
C PHE A 161 0.81 -7.27 -12.97
N ILE A 162 1.42 -7.00 -14.13
CA ILE A 162 0.89 -6.04 -15.11
C ILE A 162 -0.54 -6.43 -15.52
N ARG A 163 -0.75 -7.70 -15.89
CA ARG A 163 -2.09 -8.21 -16.27
C ARG A 163 -3.10 -8.07 -15.14
N ALA A 164 -2.70 -8.34 -13.90
CA ALA A 164 -3.59 -8.19 -12.75
C ALA A 164 -4.08 -6.74 -12.59
N TYR A 165 -3.23 -5.75 -12.83
CA TYR A 165 -3.65 -4.34 -12.82
C TYR A 165 -4.50 -3.98 -14.04
N GLU A 166 -4.22 -4.54 -15.22
CA GLU A 166 -5.09 -4.40 -16.38
C GLU A 166 -6.49 -4.96 -16.08
N ASP A 167 -6.59 -6.14 -15.46
CA ASP A 167 -7.85 -6.76 -15.05
C ASP A 167 -8.60 -5.93 -14.00
N ILE A 168 -7.89 -5.34 -13.03
CA ILE A 168 -8.48 -4.39 -12.08
C ILE A 168 -9.08 -3.20 -12.82
N ILE A 169 -8.36 -2.59 -13.77
CA ILE A 169 -8.84 -1.45 -14.54
C ILE A 169 -10.04 -1.83 -15.42
N LEU A 170 -10.04 -3.02 -16.02
CA LEU A 170 -11.17 -3.51 -16.82
C LEU A 170 -12.43 -3.66 -15.95
N LYS A 171 -12.29 -4.16 -14.73
CA LYS A 171 -13.39 -4.31 -13.78
C LYS A 171 -13.81 -2.99 -13.12
N HIS A 172 -12.86 -2.10 -12.88
CA HIS A 172 -13.03 -0.81 -12.21
C HIS A 172 -12.47 0.33 -13.08
N PRO A 173 -13.09 0.66 -14.23
CA PRO A 173 -12.51 1.61 -15.20
C PRO A 173 -12.42 3.06 -14.69
N LYS A 174 -13.08 3.38 -13.57
CA LYS A 174 -13.02 4.68 -12.90
C LYS A 174 -11.92 4.75 -11.84
N ASP A 175 -11.23 3.65 -11.57
CA ASP A 175 -10.14 3.59 -10.61
C ASP A 175 -8.91 4.33 -11.16
N LEU A 176 -8.64 5.49 -10.59
CA LEU A 176 -7.50 6.31 -10.99
C LEU A 176 -6.18 5.73 -10.46
N GLU A 177 -6.22 5.11 -9.29
CA GLU A 177 -5.04 4.61 -8.60
C GLU A 177 -4.52 3.33 -9.28
N ALA A 178 -5.41 2.44 -9.72
CA ALA A 178 -5.02 1.28 -10.53
C ALA A 178 -4.30 1.71 -11.82
N LYS A 179 -4.81 2.74 -12.49
CA LYS A 179 -4.20 3.33 -13.69
C LYS A 179 -2.84 3.94 -13.38
N ALA A 180 -2.75 4.74 -12.32
CA ALA A 180 -1.51 5.40 -11.91
C ALA A 180 -0.42 4.37 -11.57
N LEU A 181 -0.78 3.37 -10.75
CA LEU A 181 0.13 2.32 -10.32
C LEU A 181 0.55 1.40 -11.48
N LEU A 182 -0.34 1.10 -12.44
CA LEU A 182 0.02 0.39 -13.67
C LEU A 182 1.12 1.14 -14.42
N VAL A 183 0.95 2.45 -14.66
CA VAL A 183 1.94 3.25 -15.39
C VAL A 183 3.28 3.29 -14.64
N CYS A 184 3.25 3.53 -13.32
CA CYS A 184 4.46 3.50 -12.49
C CYS A 184 5.18 2.14 -12.56
N ARG A 185 4.42 1.04 -12.45
CA ARG A 185 4.97 -0.32 -12.47
C ARG A 185 5.52 -0.70 -13.84
N ARG A 186 4.94 -0.20 -14.92
CA ARG A 186 5.47 -0.34 -16.28
C ARG A 186 6.82 0.34 -16.43
N TRP A 187 6.98 1.56 -15.91
CA TRP A 187 8.28 2.23 -15.86
C TRP A 187 9.30 1.46 -15.00
N GLN A 188 8.93 1.07 -13.78
CA GLN A 188 9.80 0.30 -12.89
C GLN A 188 10.24 -1.03 -13.51
N PHE A 189 9.35 -1.77 -14.17
CA PHE A 189 9.67 -3.05 -14.79
C PHE A 189 10.40 -2.93 -16.13
N ASN A 190 10.37 -1.77 -16.80
CA ASN A 190 11.21 -1.48 -17.96
C ASN A 190 12.68 -1.69 -17.64
N ARG A 191 13.12 -1.14 -16.50
CA ARG A 191 14.48 -1.31 -15.96
C ARG A 191 14.79 -2.74 -15.48
N LYS A 192 13.75 -3.59 -15.36
CA LYS A 192 13.83 -5.00 -14.94
C LYS A 192 13.48 -5.98 -16.08
N GLY A 193 13.66 -5.56 -17.34
CA GLY A 193 13.57 -6.42 -18.52
C GLY A 193 12.17 -6.61 -19.11
N ILE A 194 11.17 -5.83 -18.68
CA ILE A 194 9.83 -5.80 -19.30
C ILE A 194 9.66 -4.49 -20.07
N PRO A 195 9.93 -4.46 -21.39
CA PRO A 195 9.90 -3.21 -22.14
C PRO A 195 8.51 -2.57 -22.15
N ILE A 196 8.48 -1.23 -22.11
CA ILE A 196 7.26 -0.46 -22.36
C ILE A 196 6.94 -0.55 -23.86
N THR A 197 5.93 -1.33 -24.19
CA THR A 197 5.52 -1.61 -25.58
C THR A 197 4.84 -0.41 -26.27
N SER A 198 4.17 0.46 -25.53
CA SER A 198 3.55 1.68 -26.07
C SER A 198 3.59 2.81 -25.04
N HIS A 199 4.43 3.82 -25.31
CA HIS A 199 4.52 5.02 -24.47
C HIS A 199 3.25 5.86 -24.60
N VAL A 200 2.77 6.06 -25.84
CA VAL A 200 1.52 6.79 -26.12
C VAL A 200 0.32 6.09 -25.47
N GLY A 201 0.30 4.76 -25.41
CA GLY A 201 -0.75 4.02 -24.72
C GLY A 201 -0.76 4.26 -23.20
N MET A 202 0.41 4.28 -22.57
CA MET A 202 0.53 4.63 -21.15
C MET A 202 0.22 6.11 -20.90
N ASP A 203 0.62 7.00 -21.81
CA ASP A 203 0.29 8.42 -21.73
C ASP A 203 -1.22 8.64 -21.84
N ALA A 204 -1.91 7.95 -22.75
CA ALA A 204 -3.36 8.00 -22.84
C ALA A 204 -4.07 7.53 -21.55
N ILE A 205 -3.49 6.57 -20.82
CA ILE A 205 -3.98 6.18 -19.49
C ILE A 205 -3.78 7.32 -18.49
N LEU A 206 -2.63 7.99 -18.49
CA LEU A 206 -2.37 9.17 -17.66
C LEU A 206 -3.34 10.32 -17.98
N GLN A 207 -3.62 10.59 -19.26
CA GLN A 207 -4.58 11.62 -19.66
C GLN A 207 -5.99 11.32 -19.12
N GLN A 208 -6.40 10.05 -19.03
CA GLN A 208 -7.68 9.69 -18.40
C GLN A 208 -7.69 10.03 -16.89
N ILE A 209 -6.55 9.91 -16.21
CA ILE A 209 -6.41 10.30 -14.80
C ILE A 209 -6.55 11.81 -14.69
N PHE A 210 -5.78 12.57 -15.47
CA PHE A 210 -5.75 14.04 -15.38
C PHE A 210 -7.07 14.68 -15.81
N ALA A 211 -7.81 14.07 -16.74
CA ALA A 211 -9.15 14.51 -17.11
C ALA A 211 -10.17 14.38 -15.96
N LYS A 212 -9.93 13.53 -14.95
CA LYS A 212 -10.77 13.39 -13.76
C LYS A 212 -10.19 14.09 -12.53
N ASN A 213 -8.87 14.17 -12.45
CA ASN A 213 -8.15 14.76 -11.35
C ASN A 213 -6.88 15.43 -11.88
N GLN A 214 -7.01 16.70 -12.25
CA GLN A 214 -5.91 17.49 -12.81
C GLN A 214 -4.75 17.67 -11.82
N ASN A 215 -4.98 17.51 -10.52
CA ASN A 215 -3.95 17.62 -9.48
C ASN A 215 -3.45 16.25 -8.99
N HIS A 216 -3.74 15.16 -9.70
CA HIS A 216 -3.27 13.84 -9.31
C HIS A 216 -1.73 13.79 -9.33
N PRO A 217 -1.06 13.19 -8.33
CA PRO A 217 0.40 13.09 -8.30
C PRO A 217 1.00 12.18 -9.40
N ALA A 218 0.17 11.58 -10.28
CA ALA A 218 0.64 10.75 -11.37
C ALA A 218 1.37 11.56 -12.47
N HIS A 219 1.38 12.90 -12.38
CA HIS A 219 2.27 13.76 -13.17
C HIS A 219 3.74 13.33 -13.03
N HIS A 220 4.14 12.85 -11.85
CA HIS A 220 5.48 12.29 -11.64
C HIS A 220 5.75 11.09 -12.54
N TYR A 221 4.73 10.24 -12.75
CA TYR A 221 4.83 9.07 -13.63
C TYR A 221 4.83 9.45 -15.10
N ALA A 222 4.18 10.56 -15.46
CA ALA A 222 4.24 11.12 -16.80
C ALA A 222 5.68 11.51 -17.17
N ILE A 223 6.42 12.15 -16.26
CA ILE A 223 7.84 12.47 -16.46
C ILE A 223 8.63 11.18 -16.70
N HIS A 224 8.52 10.22 -15.78
CA HIS A 224 9.29 8.98 -15.82
C HIS A 224 8.97 8.07 -17.01
N LEU A 225 7.74 8.12 -17.53
CA LEU A 225 7.35 7.40 -18.72
C LEU A 225 8.28 7.73 -19.90
N TRP A 226 8.82 8.95 -19.97
CA TRP A 226 9.62 9.45 -21.09
C TRP A 226 11.13 9.54 -20.80
N ASP A 227 11.62 9.07 -19.64
CA ASP A 227 13.05 9.14 -19.25
C ASP A 227 14.03 8.65 -20.34
N TYR A 228 13.60 7.68 -21.16
CA TYR A 228 14.44 7.02 -22.17
C TYR A 228 14.01 7.30 -23.60
N ARG A 229 13.10 8.28 -23.82
CA ARG A 229 12.61 8.63 -25.15
C ARG A 229 12.29 10.12 -25.21
N ASN A 230 12.98 10.86 -26.07
CA ASN A 230 12.68 12.27 -26.31
C ASN A 230 11.21 12.43 -26.77
N HIS A 231 10.46 13.25 -26.05
CA HIS A 231 9.15 13.75 -26.44
C HIS A 231 9.24 15.28 -26.49
N GLU A 232 9.06 15.88 -27.65
CA GLU A 232 8.78 17.31 -27.73
C GLU A 232 7.33 17.48 -27.26
N GLN A 233 7.14 18.11 -26.09
CA GLN A 233 5.83 18.46 -25.53
C GLN A 233 5.31 19.74 -26.16
#